data_AF-A0A7X6Z7I4-F1
#
_entry.id   AF-A0A7X6Z7I4-F1
#
_cell.length_a   1.000
_cell.length_b   1.000
_cell.length_c   1.000
_cell.angle_alpha   90.00
_cell.angle_beta   90.00
_cell.angle_gamma   90.00
#
_symmetry.space_group_name_H-M   'P 1'
#
loop_
_entity.id
_entity.type
_entity.pdbx_description
1 polymer ?
#
loop_
_entity_poly.entity_id
_entity_poly.type
_entity_poly.pdbx_seq_one_letter_code
_entity_poly.pdbx_strand_id
1 'polypeptide(L)'
;MVPAMFGYVRPYKPELLMREYARYRSVYCGLCRQIRISYGQLPRLAVSYDLTFLALFLLALADSQPPEIMAGCVLDPLRKKTMLAGGPVLETCAALAVLLAWHKAGDQIRDHHLVSGSLARLAFRRAWRRARRQYPELEAIIQEHLAELHRLEDGPPDLAAADVFGRMLRQLALLAARPLDLPEAIHAAVGCLAMDLGRWIYLADAIDDWQDDCNNKTWNPFGRTDLTQARLLAEPALTGLEESMDRTAALMPYTRDSGLLANLFTLGLPDIRRQVLSGHHPDKRLKSLKGTEHGKITL
;
A
#
# COMPACT_ATOMS: atom_id res chain seq x y z
N MET A 1 6.31 -9.81 -18.07
CA MET A 1 6.27 -10.04 -16.62
C MET A 1 6.05 -8.68 -15.95
N VAL A 2 4.78 -8.33 -15.71
CA VAL A 2 4.45 -7.08 -14.99
C VAL A 2 4.86 -7.30 -13.53
N PRO A 3 5.59 -6.39 -12.88
CA PRO A 3 5.81 -6.48 -11.44
C PRO A 3 4.44 -6.58 -10.78
N ALA A 4 4.22 -7.57 -9.93
CA ALA A 4 2.98 -7.66 -9.17
C ALA A 4 2.71 -6.29 -8.53
N MET A 5 1.57 -5.69 -8.87
CA MET A 5 1.18 -4.39 -8.34
C MET A 5 0.64 -4.64 -6.94
N PHE A 6 1.51 -4.65 -5.94
CA PHE A 6 1.13 -4.96 -4.56
C PHE A 6 0.34 -3.80 -3.94
N GLY A 7 -0.63 -4.14 -3.11
CA GLY A 7 -1.33 -3.23 -2.20
C GLY A 7 -2.85 -3.38 -2.25
N TYR A 8 -3.47 -3.31 -1.07
CA TYR A 8 -4.91 -3.45 -0.92
C TYR A 8 -5.64 -2.12 -1.14
N VAL A 9 -4.96 -0.98 -0.98
CA VAL A 9 -5.62 0.34 -0.94
C VAL A 9 -5.71 0.96 -2.33
N ARG A 10 -6.84 0.75 -3.00
CA ARG A 10 -7.09 1.25 -4.36
C ARG A 10 -8.54 1.70 -4.57
N PRO A 11 -8.77 2.68 -5.45
CA PRO A 11 -10.12 3.15 -5.76
C PRO A 11 -10.93 2.09 -6.51
N TYR A 12 -12.26 2.15 -6.37
CA TYR A 12 -13.18 1.32 -7.14
C TYR A 12 -13.32 1.88 -8.55
N LYS A 13 -12.47 1.36 -9.45
CA LYS A 13 -12.32 1.82 -10.83
C LYS A 13 -13.62 1.97 -11.62
N PRO A 14 -14.63 1.07 -11.53
CA PRO A 14 -15.86 1.20 -12.30
C PRO A 14 -16.64 2.49 -12.04
N GLU A 15 -16.48 3.09 -10.86
CA GLU A 15 -17.19 4.30 -10.42
C GLU A 15 -16.29 5.55 -10.43
N LEU A 16 -15.11 5.49 -11.07
CA LEU A 16 -14.24 6.65 -11.21
C LEU A 16 -14.61 7.48 -12.43
N LEU A 17 -14.69 8.80 -12.24
CA LEU A 17 -14.70 9.73 -13.37
C LEU A 17 -13.38 9.61 -14.14
N MET A 18 -13.43 9.84 -15.45
CA MET A 18 -12.21 9.78 -16.28
C MET A 18 -11.11 10.74 -15.82
N ARG A 19 -11.48 11.91 -15.27
CA ARG A 19 -10.54 12.86 -14.65
C ARG A 19 -9.85 12.27 -13.41
N GLU A 20 -10.58 11.55 -12.57
CA GLU A 20 -10.08 10.94 -11.33
C GLU A 20 -9.20 9.74 -11.63
N TYR A 21 -9.58 8.93 -12.63
CA TYR A 21 -8.74 7.86 -13.12
C TYR A 21 -7.43 8.38 -13.73
N ALA A 22 -7.49 9.45 -14.53
CA ALA A 22 -6.30 10.10 -15.08
C ALA A 22 -5.40 10.66 -13.95
N ARG A 23 -6.01 11.28 -12.94
CA ARG A 23 -5.34 11.81 -11.76
C ARG A 23 -4.65 10.72 -10.93
N TYR A 24 -5.36 9.65 -10.57
CA TYR A 24 -4.77 8.53 -9.84
C TYR A 24 -3.56 7.95 -10.59
N ARG A 25 -3.68 7.81 -11.92
CA ARG A 25 -2.57 7.35 -12.76
C ARG A 25 -1.41 8.33 -12.82
N SER A 26 -1.66 9.64 -12.81
CA SER A 26 -0.58 10.64 -12.81
C SER A 26 0.22 10.61 -11.51
N VAL A 27 -0.45 10.38 -10.36
CA VAL A 27 0.21 10.14 -9.06
C VAL A 27 0.99 8.83 -9.06
N TYR A 28 0.38 7.70 -9.45
CA TYR A 28 1.05 6.39 -9.49
C TYR A 28 2.31 6.42 -10.38
N CYS A 29 2.18 6.96 -11.59
CA CYS A 29 3.29 7.06 -12.53
C CYS A 29 4.34 8.06 -12.04
N GLY A 30 3.91 9.16 -11.40
CA GLY A 30 4.77 10.13 -10.74
C GLY A 30 5.61 9.49 -9.64
N LEU A 31 5.00 8.70 -8.76
CA LEU A 31 5.69 7.95 -7.70
C LEU A 31 6.69 6.94 -8.28
N CYS A 32 6.28 6.14 -9.27
CA CYS A 32 7.17 5.22 -9.97
C CYS A 32 8.38 5.94 -10.60
N ARG A 33 8.16 7.12 -11.18
CA ARG A 33 9.21 7.97 -11.74
C ARG A 33 10.09 8.59 -10.65
N GLN A 34 9.51 8.99 -9.51
CA GLN A 34 10.26 9.53 -8.38
C GLN A 34 11.21 8.48 -7.81
N ILE A 35 10.74 7.25 -7.61
CA ILE A 35 11.59 6.12 -7.19
C ILE A 35 12.74 5.92 -8.17
N ARG A 36 12.47 6.02 -9.48
CA ARG A 36 13.52 5.93 -10.51
C ARG A 36 14.60 7.00 -10.33
N ILE A 37 14.20 8.25 -10.13
CA ILE A 37 15.11 9.39 -10.06
C ILE A 37 15.92 9.36 -8.77
N SER A 38 15.28 9.06 -7.65
CA SER A 38 15.94 9.04 -6.34
C SER A 38 16.79 7.79 -6.11
N TYR A 39 16.34 6.61 -6.58
CA TYR A 39 16.89 5.32 -6.15
C TYR A 39 17.31 4.39 -7.30
N GLY A 40 16.94 4.68 -8.54
CA GLY A 40 17.34 3.92 -9.73
C GLY A 40 16.22 3.04 -10.31
N GLN A 41 16.54 2.25 -11.35
CA GLN A 41 15.51 1.51 -12.11
C GLN A 41 14.94 0.30 -11.37
N LEU A 42 15.78 -0.50 -10.71
CA LEU A 42 15.33 -1.71 -10.00
C LEU A 42 14.37 -1.38 -8.85
N PRO A 43 14.61 -0.35 -8.03
CA PRO A 43 13.70 0.00 -6.94
C PRO A 43 12.28 0.37 -7.37
N ARG A 44 12.05 0.67 -8.65
CA ARG A 44 10.70 0.96 -9.19
C ARG A 44 9.72 -0.19 -8.98
N LEU A 45 10.22 -1.42 -8.79
CA LEU A 45 9.40 -2.59 -8.46
C LEU A 45 8.69 -2.45 -7.11
N ALA A 46 9.12 -1.52 -6.25
CA ALA A 46 8.48 -1.23 -4.97
C ALA A 46 7.29 -0.26 -5.05
N VAL A 47 6.93 0.24 -6.24
CA VAL A 47 5.72 1.07 -6.36
C VAL A 47 4.49 0.22 -6.01
N SER A 48 3.68 0.70 -5.06
CA SER A 48 2.49 0.00 -4.56
C SER A 48 1.26 0.90 -4.62
N TYR A 49 0.07 0.29 -4.56
CA TYR A 49 -1.18 1.02 -4.45
C TYR A 49 -1.29 1.78 -3.13
N ASP A 50 -0.79 1.19 -2.03
CA ASP A 50 -0.86 1.79 -0.70
C ASP A 50 -0.06 3.10 -0.60
N LEU A 51 1.16 3.13 -1.16
CA LEU A 51 1.96 4.36 -1.18
C LEU A 51 1.52 5.35 -2.25
N THR A 52 0.86 4.87 -3.31
CA THR A 52 0.16 5.75 -4.24
C THR A 52 -1.00 6.45 -3.55
N PHE A 53 -1.77 5.72 -2.74
CA PHE A 53 -2.82 6.29 -1.90
C PHE A 53 -2.25 7.31 -0.92
N LEU A 54 -1.19 6.97 -0.16
CA LEU A 54 -0.58 7.91 0.79
C LEU A 54 -0.14 9.20 0.08
N ALA A 55 0.53 9.08 -1.06
CA ALA A 55 0.93 10.24 -1.85
C ALA A 55 -0.29 11.06 -2.31
N LEU A 56 -1.33 10.41 -2.84
CA LEU A 56 -2.56 11.06 -3.28
C LEU A 56 -3.27 11.78 -2.13
N PHE A 57 -3.43 11.11 -0.99
CA PHE A 57 -4.10 11.63 0.19
C PHE A 57 -3.40 12.88 0.73
N LEU A 58 -2.07 12.85 0.88
CA LEU A 58 -1.30 14.01 1.31
C LEU A 58 -1.36 15.15 0.27
N LEU A 59 -1.27 14.83 -1.02
CA LEU A 59 -1.43 15.84 -2.08
C LEU A 59 -2.83 16.47 -2.14
N ALA A 60 -3.87 15.77 -1.67
CA ALA A 60 -5.22 16.31 -1.56
C ALA A 60 -5.36 17.34 -0.43
N LEU A 61 -4.52 17.22 0.61
CA LEU A 61 -4.45 18.13 1.75
C LEU A 61 -3.47 19.30 1.54
N ALA A 62 -2.52 19.16 0.63
CA ALA A 62 -1.54 20.21 0.36
C ALA A 62 -2.18 21.43 -0.34
N ASP A 63 -1.71 22.64 -0.05
CA ASP A 63 -2.19 23.85 -0.74
C ASP A 63 -1.78 23.88 -2.21
N SER A 64 -0.57 23.42 -2.51
CA SER A 64 -0.03 23.33 -3.86
C SER A 64 0.18 21.87 -4.26
N GLN A 65 0.23 21.63 -5.57
CA GLN A 65 0.59 20.33 -6.11
C GLN A 65 1.78 20.44 -7.07
N PRO A 66 2.58 19.37 -7.21
CA PRO A 66 3.61 19.32 -8.23
C PRO A 66 3.03 19.51 -9.63
N PRO A 67 3.78 20.13 -10.57
CA PRO A 67 3.32 20.22 -11.95
C PRO A 67 3.21 18.83 -12.58
N GLU A 68 2.27 18.70 -13.51
CA GLU A 68 2.17 17.53 -14.36
C GLU A 68 3.10 17.66 -15.57
N ILE A 69 3.75 16.54 -15.92
CA ILE A 69 4.68 16.45 -17.05
C ILE A 69 4.36 15.25 -17.91
N MET A 70 4.73 15.32 -19.18
CA MET A 70 4.66 14.19 -20.10
C MET A 70 5.98 13.42 -20.12
N ALA A 71 5.98 12.20 -19.57
CA ALA A 71 7.18 11.36 -19.48
C ALA A 71 6.95 9.94 -19.99
N GLY A 72 8.04 9.26 -20.40
CA GLY A 72 7.99 7.88 -20.86
C GLY A 72 7.82 6.87 -19.71
N CYS A 73 7.14 5.77 -19.97
CA CYS A 73 6.92 4.67 -19.04
C CYS A 73 7.82 3.48 -19.40
N VAL A 74 8.38 2.75 -18.43
CA VAL A 74 9.17 1.54 -18.74
C VAL A 74 8.30 0.42 -19.33
N LEU A 75 7.03 0.37 -18.93
CA LEU A 75 6.07 -0.61 -19.43
C LEU A 75 5.47 -0.20 -20.78
N ASP A 76 5.67 1.04 -21.20
CA ASP A 76 5.14 1.58 -22.45
C ASP A 76 6.08 2.71 -22.95
N PRO A 77 7.27 2.36 -23.46
CA PRO A 77 8.30 3.36 -23.80
C PRO A 77 7.91 4.27 -24.97
N LEU A 78 7.00 3.80 -25.83
CA LEU A 78 6.57 4.51 -27.04
C LEU A 78 5.49 5.56 -26.77
N ARG A 79 4.76 5.46 -25.65
CA ARG A 79 3.70 6.39 -25.30
C ARG A 79 4.07 7.19 -24.06
N LYS A 80 4.11 8.52 -24.20
CA LYS A 80 4.23 9.41 -23.04
C LYS A 80 2.94 9.38 -22.24
N LYS A 81 3.07 9.45 -20.92
CA LYS A 81 1.96 9.53 -19.97
C LYS A 81 2.11 10.80 -19.14
N THR A 82 0.98 11.37 -18.74
CA THR A 82 0.94 12.42 -17.74
C THR A 82 1.38 11.85 -16.39
N MET A 83 2.34 12.50 -15.74
CA MET A 83 2.88 12.10 -14.44
C MET A 83 3.15 13.34 -13.61
N LEU A 84 3.03 13.24 -12.29
CA LEU A 84 3.55 14.30 -11.41
C LEU A 84 5.09 14.38 -11.49
N ALA A 85 5.61 15.61 -11.50
CA ALA A 85 7.03 15.87 -11.74
C ALA A 85 7.97 15.50 -10.58
N GLY A 86 7.44 15.36 -9.37
CA GLY A 86 8.20 15.08 -8.14
C GLY A 86 7.64 15.88 -6.96
N GLY A 87 8.46 16.19 -5.96
CA GLY A 87 8.10 17.04 -4.83
C GLY A 87 8.15 16.32 -3.48
N PRO A 88 8.10 17.06 -2.34
CA PRO A 88 8.42 16.52 -1.02
C PRO A 88 7.59 15.29 -0.61
N VAL A 89 6.30 15.29 -0.95
CA VAL A 89 5.39 14.14 -0.72
C VAL A 89 5.84 12.92 -1.53
N LEU A 90 6.06 13.08 -2.83
CA LEU A 90 6.49 11.96 -3.69
C LEU A 90 7.88 11.46 -3.29
N GLU A 91 8.78 12.34 -2.88
CA GLU A 91 10.13 11.97 -2.43
C GLU A 91 10.09 11.13 -1.17
N THR A 92 9.26 11.52 -0.20
CA THR A 92 9.07 10.79 1.05
C THR A 92 8.38 9.45 0.81
N CYS A 93 7.30 9.41 0.01
CA CYS A 93 6.64 8.17 -0.37
C CYS A 93 7.56 7.24 -1.19
N ALA A 94 8.44 7.78 -2.03
CA ALA A 94 9.43 6.98 -2.75
C ALA A 94 10.48 6.37 -1.80
N ALA A 95 10.86 7.10 -0.75
CA ALA A 95 11.74 6.57 0.30
C ALA A 95 11.05 5.43 1.06
N LEU A 96 9.81 5.64 1.51
CA LEU A 96 9.00 4.62 2.17
C LEU A 96 8.87 3.35 1.32
N ALA A 97 8.62 3.49 0.01
CA ALA A 97 8.53 2.35 -0.90
C ALA A 97 9.78 1.48 -0.86
N VAL A 98 10.95 2.12 -0.92
CA VAL A 98 12.24 1.42 -0.90
C VAL A 98 12.53 0.81 0.47
N LEU A 99 12.24 1.51 1.56
CA LEU A 99 12.46 1.03 2.93
C LEU A 99 11.59 -0.20 3.20
N LEU A 100 10.27 -0.10 2.98
CA LEU A 100 9.33 -1.19 3.19
C LEU A 100 9.63 -2.39 2.28
N ALA A 101 9.98 -2.17 1.01
CA ALA A 101 10.34 -3.26 0.11
C ALA A 101 11.63 -3.99 0.52
N TRP A 102 12.60 -3.28 1.09
CA TRP A 102 13.81 -3.90 1.63
C TRP A 102 13.51 -4.79 2.84
N HIS A 103 12.63 -4.33 3.73
CA HIS A 103 12.21 -5.07 4.91
C HIS A 103 11.36 -6.28 4.57
N LYS A 104 10.38 -6.13 3.68
CA LYS A 104 9.60 -7.24 3.13
C LYS A 104 10.48 -8.32 2.50
N ALA A 105 11.53 -7.93 1.76
CA ALA A 105 12.50 -8.87 1.20
C ALA A 105 13.33 -9.58 2.29
N GLY A 106 13.53 -8.94 3.45
CA GLY A 106 14.17 -9.54 4.63
C GLY A 106 13.28 -10.60 5.29
N ASP A 107 11.99 -10.29 5.46
CA ASP A 107 11.02 -11.23 6.04
C ASP A 107 10.82 -12.45 5.14
N GLN A 108 10.75 -12.28 3.82
CA GLN A 108 10.72 -13.40 2.88
C GLN A 108 11.91 -14.37 3.03
N ILE A 109 13.09 -13.89 3.39
CA ILE A 109 14.25 -14.78 3.65
C ILE A 109 14.01 -15.61 4.91
N ARG A 110 13.38 -15.02 5.94
CA ARG A 110 13.04 -15.70 7.18
C ARG A 110 11.94 -16.74 6.96
N ASP A 111 10.96 -16.44 6.11
CA ASP A 111 9.83 -17.32 5.77
C ASP A 111 10.19 -18.40 4.72
N HIS A 112 11.45 -18.84 4.71
CA HIS A 112 11.99 -19.87 3.82
C HIS A 112 11.96 -19.57 2.31
N HIS A 113 11.63 -18.34 1.88
CA HIS A 113 11.78 -17.88 0.50
C HIS A 113 13.17 -17.29 0.23
N LEU A 114 14.21 -18.07 0.55
CA LEU A 114 15.62 -17.64 0.57
C LEU A 114 16.10 -17.06 -0.77
N VAL A 115 15.74 -17.68 -1.90
CA VAL A 115 16.26 -17.30 -3.22
C VAL A 115 15.66 -15.97 -3.69
N SER A 116 14.34 -15.84 -3.68
CA SER A 116 13.64 -14.62 -4.10
C SER A 116 13.94 -13.46 -3.17
N GLY A 117 13.94 -13.69 -1.84
CA GLY A 117 14.27 -12.67 -0.84
C GLY A 117 15.71 -12.18 -0.95
N SER A 118 16.68 -13.09 -1.15
CA SER A 118 18.10 -12.71 -1.30
C SER A 118 18.35 -11.88 -2.56
N LEU A 119 17.75 -12.28 -3.69
CA LEU A 119 17.86 -11.52 -4.93
C LEU A 119 17.22 -10.13 -4.80
N ALA A 120 16.06 -10.04 -4.17
CA ALA A 120 15.39 -8.78 -3.89
C ALA A 120 16.25 -7.88 -2.98
N ARG A 121 16.82 -8.40 -1.88
CA ARG A 121 17.75 -7.62 -1.06
C ARG A 121 18.94 -7.14 -1.89
N LEU A 122 19.58 -8.00 -2.68
CA LEU A 122 20.71 -7.55 -3.50
C LEU A 122 20.32 -6.39 -4.44
N ALA A 123 19.17 -6.49 -5.11
CA ALA A 123 18.65 -5.47 -6.01
C ALA A 123 18.35 -4.14 -5.30
N PHE A 124 17.83 -4.18 -4.08
CA PHE A 124 17.43 -3.00 -3.31
C PHE A 124 18.52 -2.43 -2.40
N ARG A 125 19.63 -3.15 -2.18
CA ARG A 125 20.65 -2.80 -1.17
C ARG A 125 21.19 -1.37 -1.29
N ARG A 126 21.51 -0.92 -2.51
CA ARG A 126 22.04 0.44 -2.73
C ARG A 126 20.97 1.51 -2.49
N ALA A 127 19.76 1.24 -2.94
CA ALA A 127 18.60 2.12 -2.77
C ALA A 127 18.23 2.27 -1.30
N TRP A 128 18.11 1.17 -0.57
CA TRP A 128 17.85 1.16 0.87
C TRP A 128 18.92 1.92 1.65
N ARG A 129 20.22 1.70 1.37
CA ARG A 129 21.29 2.45 2.03
C ARG A 129 21.18 3.96 1.81
N ARG A 130 20.67 4.40 0.66
CA ARG A 130 20.43 5.82 0.37
C ARG A 130 19.20 6.32 1.13
N ALA A 131 18.07 5.61 1.01
CA ALA A 131 16.81 5.96 1.66
C ALA A 131 16.98 6.08 3.19
N ARG A 132 17.62 5.09 3.85
CA ARG A 132 17.84 5.12 5.31
C ARG A 132 18.74 6.25 5.79
N ARG A 133 19.65 6.73 4.93
CA ARG A 133 20.53 7.87 5.24
C ARG A 133 19.80 9.19 5.10
N GLN A 134 18.92 9.29 4.11
CA GLN A 134 18.14 10.50 3.86
C GLN A 134 16.95 10.64 4.81
N TYR A 135 16.35 9.52 5.21
CA TYR A 135 15.19 9.46 6.10
C TYR A 135 15.43 8.47 7.25
N PRO A 136 16.37 8.77 8.17
CA PRO A 136 16.70 7.88 9.28
C PRO A 136 15.54 7.68 10.26
N GLU A 137 14.70 8.70 10.47
CA GLU A 137 13.50 8.60 11.32
C GLU A 137 12.51 7.55 10.77
N LEU A 138 12.29 7.51 9.44
CA LEU A 138 11.40 6.51 8.82
C LEU A 138 11.93 5.09 9.01
N GLU A 139 13.23 4.88 8.79
CA GLU A 139 13.86 3.57 8.99
C GLU A 139 13.78 3.13 10.46
N ALA A 140 14.00 4.06 11.41
CA ALA A 140 13.94 3.75 12.84
C ALA A 140 12.55 3.25 13.26
N ILE A 141 11.50 3.93 12.81
CA ILE A 141 10.11 3.55 13.09
C ILE A 141 9.79 2.17 12.52
N ILE A 142 10.20 1.90 11.27
CA ILE A 142 9.97 0.61 10.63
C ILE A 142 10.69 -0.50 11.42
N GLN A 143 11.96 -0.31 11.78
CA GLN A 143 12.73 -1.30 12.53
C GLN A 143 12.12 -1.57 13.92
N GLU A 144 11.72 -0.52 14.64
CA GLU A 144 11.13 -0.63 15.97
C GLU A 144 9.84 -1.47 15.96
N HIS A 145 8.91 -1.15 15.05
CA HIS A 145 7.62 -1.80 14.99
C HIS A 145 7.70 -3.20 14.37
N LEU A 146 8.59 -3.44 13.38
CA LEU A 146 8.84 -4.80 12.89
C LEU A 146 9.44 -5.68 13.99
N ALA A 147 10.37 -5.16 14.79
CA ALA A 147 10.91 -5.91 15.92
C ALA A 147 9.83 -6.20 17.00
N GLU A 148 8.88 -5.29 17.18
CA GLU A 148 7.71 -5.53 18.06
C GLU A 148 6.79 -6.63 17.49
N LEU A 149 6.49 -6.60 16.19
CA LEU A 149 5.72 -7.65 15.51
C LEU A 149 6.40 -9.02 15.64
N HIS A 150 7.70 -9.11 15.38
CA HIS A 150 8.43 -10.39 15.49
C HIS A 150 8.39 -10.97 16.91
N ARG A 151 8.46 -10.13 17.95
CA ARG A 151 8.29 -10.60 19.34
C ARG A 151 6.89 -11.12 19.63
N LEU A 152 5.88 -10.57 18.96
CA LEU A 152 4.49 -10.98 19.09
C LEU A 152 4.23 -12.30 18.35
N GLU A 153 4.87 -12.49 17.20
CA GLU A 153 4.86 -13.72 16.40
C GLU A 153 5.52 -14.92 17.10
N ASP A 154 6.45 -14.68 18.05
CA ASP A 154 7.01 -15.75 18.92
C ASP A 154 5.95 -16.31 19.91
N GLY A 155 4.85 -15.58 20.09
CA GLY A 155 3.73 -15.93 20.96
C GLY A 155 2.58 -16.63 20.23
N PRO A 156 1.46 -16.88 20.94
CA PRO A 156 0.26 -17.38 20.29
C PRO A 156 -0.33 -16.36 19.29
N PRO A 157 -1.12 -16.80 18.30
CA PRO A 157 -1.92 -15.91 17.46
C PRO A 157 -2.67 -14.85 18.26
N ASP A 158 -2.47 -13.58 17.89
CA ASP A 158 -3.05 -12.43 18.58
C ASP A 158 -3.30 -11.27 17.59
N LEU A 159 -4.51 -10.72 17.63
CA LEU A 159 -4.94 -9.60 16.79
C LEU A 159 -4.24 -8.28 17.16
N ALA A 160 -3.59 -8.19 18.33
CA ALA A 160 -2.82 -7.03 18.74
C ALA A 160 -1.70 -6.66 17.75
N ALA A 161 -1.25 -7.60 16.91
CA ALA A 161 -0.32 -7.31 15.82
C ALA A 161 -0.85 -6.25 14.83
N ALA A 162 -2.15 -6.21 14.58
CA ALA A 162 -2.78 -5.18 13.76
C ALA A 162 -2.61 -3.77 14.37
N ASP A 163 -2.63 -3.66 15.71
CA ASP A 163 -2.39 -2.39 16.40
C ASP A 163 -0.93 -1.94 16.27
N VAL A 164 0.03 -2.87 16.33
CA VAL A 164 1.45 -2.56 16.12
C VAL A 164 1.67 -1.99 14.73
N PHE A 165 1.13 -2.66 13.70
CA PHE A 165 1.23 -2.20 12.32
C PHE A 165 0.49 -0.86 12.09
N GLY A 166 -0.67 -0.68 12.72
CA GLY A 166 -1.38 0.60 12.74
C GLY A 166 -0.56 1.75 13.31
N ARG A 167 0.09 1.55 14.46
CA ARG A 167 0.98 2.57 15.06
C ARG A 167 2.16 2.90 14.16
N MET A 168 2.75 1.90 13.51
CA MET A 168 3.81 2.12 12.53
C MET A 168 3.32 3.03 11.40
N LEU A 169 2.20 2.69 10.76
CA LEU A 169 1.69 3.46 9.62
C LEU A 169 1.28 4.88 10.02
N ARG A 170 0.70 5.05 11.22
CA ARG A 170 0.43 6.37 11.81
C ARG A 170 1.68 7.24 11.86
N GLN A 171 2.77 6.73 12.46
CA GLN A 171 3.99 7.52 12.60
C GLN A 171 4.62 7.85 11.24
N LEU A 172 4.64 6.89 10.31
CA LEU A 172 5.16 7.11 8.96
C LEU A 172 4.34 8.15 8.18
N ALA A 173 3.00 8.13 8.29
CA ALA A 173 2.14 9.09 7.63
C ALA A 173 2.30 10.51 8.20
N LEU A 174 2.40 10.65 9.53
CA LEU A 174 2.66 11.93 10.18
C LEU A 174 4.00 12.53 9.72
N LEU A 175 5.05 11.71 9.64
CA LEU A 175 6.34 12.14 9.09
C LEU A 175 6.25 12.54 7.63
N ALA A 176 5.51 11.78 6.81
CA ALA A 176 5.29 12.11 5.41
C ALA A 176 4.47 13.40 5.21
N ALA A 177 3.62 13.76 6.18
CA ALA A 177 2.82 14.97 6.18
C ALA A 177 3.58 16.22 6.68
N ARG A 178 4.75 16.08 7.32
CA ARG A 178 5.54 17.23 7.84
C ARG A 178 5.75 18.37 6.82
N PRO A 179 6.05 18.12 5.52
CA PRO A 179 6.28 19.19 4.56
C PRO A 179 5.05 20.04 4.22
N LEU A 180 3.85 19.66 4.69
CA LEU A 180 2.59 20.31 4.30
C LEU A 180 2.17 21.42 5.28
N ASP A 181 2.83 21.55 6.43
CA ASP A 181 2.50 22.55 7.47
C ASP A 181 1.00 22.59 7.83
N LEU A 182 0.41 21.38 7.97
CA LEU A 182 -1.01 21.23 8.22
C LEU A 182 -1.38 21.75 9.62
N PRO A 183 -2.59 22.31 9.81
CA PRO A 183 -3.09 22.62 11.14
C PRO A 183 -3.06 21.39 12.05
N GLU A 184 -2.75 21.58 13.33
CA GLU A 184 -2.54 20.49 14.31
C GLU A 184 -3.68 19.46 14.30
N ALA A 185 -4.94 19.92 14.25
CA ALA A 185 -6.10 19.03 14.20
C ALA A 185 -6.12 18.14 12.94
N ILE A 186 -5.73 18.68 11.79
CA ILE A 186 -5.65 17.94 10.52
C ILE A 186 -4.45 16.99 10.54
N HIS A 187 -3.31 17.44 11.06
CA HIS A 187 -2.14 16.60 11.24
C HIS A 187 -2.44 15.39 12.14
N ALA A 188 -3.12 15.61 13.27
CA ALA A 188 -3.58 14.54 14.15
C ALA A 188 -4.57 13.59 13.44
N ALA A 189 -5.50 14.13 12.66
CA ALA A 189 -6.47 13.33 11.91
C ALA A 189 -5.81 12.47 10.81
N VAL A 190 -4.73 12.95 10.16
CA VAL A 190 -3.89 12.14 9.25
C VAL A 190 -3.34 10.92 9.98
N GLY A 191 -2.85 11.11 11.22
CA GLY A 191 -2.35 10.03 12.05
C GLY A 191 -3.43 9.01 12.46
N CYS A 192 -4.63 9.47 12.80
CA CYS A 192 -5.76 8.59 13.13
C CYS A 192 -6.19 7.75 11.92
N LEU A 193 -6.36 8.38 10.76
CA LEU A 193 -6.71 7.69 9.52
C LEU A 193 -5.66 6.65 9.14
N ALA A 194 -4.38 7.01 9.20
CA ALA A 194 -3.28 6.09 8.89
C ALA A 194 -3.19 4.92 9.88
N MET A 195 -3.55 5.13 11.16
CA MET A 195 -3.61 4.06 12.15
C MET A 195 -4.66 3.02 11.81
N ASP A 196 -5.87 3.47 11.51
CA ASP A 196 -6.99 2.60 11.15
C ASP A 196 -6.74 1.91 9.81
N LEU A 197 -6.14 2.62 8.85
CA LEU A 197 -5.73 2.02 7.58
C LEU A 197 -4.69 0.92 7.78
N GLY A 198 -3.71 1.13 8.67
CA GLY A 198 -2.69 0.13 8.95
C GLY A 198 -3.30 -1.14 9.53
N ARG A 199 -4.18 -0.99 10.53
CA ARG A 199 -4.94 -2.12 11.09
C ARG A 199 -5.75 -2.85 10.01
N TRP A 200 -6.42 -2.09 9.14
CA TRP A 200 -7.24 -2.65 8.07
C TRP A 200 -6.39 -3.45 7.08
N ILE A 201 -5.25 -2.90 6.64
CA ILE A 201 -4.30 -3.59 5.74
C ILE A 201 -3.82 -4.89 6.38
N TYR A 202 -3.40 -4.84 7.64
CA TYR A 202 -2.86 -6.01 8.35
C TYR A 202 -3.90 -7.13 8.48
N LEU A 203 -5.14 -6.80 8.85
CA LEU A 203 -6.22 -7.78 8.97
C LEU A 203 -6.65 -8.35 7.61
N ALA A 204 -6.66 -7.54 6.56
CA ALA A 204 -6.99 -7.99 5.21
C ALA A 204 -5.91 -8.96 4.67
N ASP A 205 -4.64 -8.60 4.83
CA ASP A 205 -3.47 -9.42 4.47
C ASP A 205 -3.49 -10.76 5.21
N ALA A 206 -3.72 -10.74 6.53
CA ALA A 206 -3.82 -11.94 7.34
C ALA A 206 -4.94 -12.90 6.92
N ILE A 207 -6.04 -12.42 6.36
CA ILE A 207 -7.12 -13.28 5.84
C ILE A 207 -6.79 -13.80 4.43
N ASP A 208 -6.17 -12.97 3.57
CA ASP A 208 -5.76 -13.36 2.22
C ASP A 208 -4.69 -14.47 2.28
N ASP A 209 -3.76 -14.35 3.23
CA ASP A 209 -2.64 -15.28 3.44
C ASP A 209 -2.96 -16.44 4.40
N TRP A 210 -4.12 -16.41 5.09
CA TRP A 210 -4.50 -17.40 6.11
C TRP A 210 -4.28 -18.85 5.68
N GLN A 211 -4.66 -19.19 4.45
CA GLN A 211 -4.56 -20.55 3.93
C GLN A 211 -3.11 -20.98 3.76
N ASP A 212 -2.27 -20.10 3.22
CA ASP A 212 -0.87 -20.38 2.96
C ASP A 212 -0.10 -20.45 4.30
N ASP A 213 -0.39 -19.55 5.24
CA ASP A 213 0.22 -19.53 6.57
C ASP A 213 -0.10 -20.80 7.37
N CYS A 214 -1.39 -21.14 7.50
CA CYS A 214 -1.82 -22.29 8.28
C CYS A 214 -1.34 -23.62 7.66
N ASN A 215 -1.28 -23.71 6.32
CA ASN A 215 -0.74 -24.89 5.63
C ASN A 215 0.76 -25.07 5.89
N ASN A 216 1.51 -23.97 5.97
CA ASN A 216 2.95 -23.97 6.19
C ASN A 216 3.34 -23.96 7.68
N LYS A 217 2.35 -23.95 8.59
CA LYS A 217 2.54 -23.79 10.05
C LYS A 217 3.27 -22.49 10.41
N THR A 218 3.09 -21.47 9.60
CA THR A 218 3.54 -20.10 9.87
C THR A 218 2.56 -19.43 10.82
N TRP A 219 3.05 -18.45 11.58
CA TRP A 219 2.20 -17.66 12.46
C TRP A 219 1.19 -16.84 11.63
N ASN A 220 -0.07 -16.83 12.08
CA ASN A 220 -1.12 -15.99 11.53
C ASN A 220 -2.00 -15.53 12.70
N PRO A 221 -2.46 -14.26 12.77
CA PRO A 221 -3.22 -13.76 13.91
C PRO A 221 -4.59 -14.46 14.08
N PHE A 222 -5.10 -15.08 13.01
CA PHE A 222 -6.30 -15.93 13.03
C PHE A 222 -5.98 -17.43 13.03
N GLY A 223 -4.73 -17.84 13.29
CA GLY A 223 -4.29 -19.24 13.16
C GLY A 223 -4.92 -20.25 14.13
N ARG A 224 -5.74 -19.78 15.09
CA ARG A 224 -6.50 -20.63 16.05
C ARG A 224 -7.92 -20.94 15.59
N THR A 225 -8.38 -20.33 14.52
CA THR A 225 -9.73 -20.52 13.98
C THR A 225 -9.65 -21.27 12.66
N ASP A 226 -10.75 -21.84 12.17
CA ASP A 226 -10.83 -22.20 10.75
C ASP A 226 -11.02 -20.94 9.89
N LEU A 227 -10.86 -21.06 8.56
CA LEU A 227 -10.98 -19.91 7.64
C LEU A 227 -12.37 -19.26 7.66
N THR A 228 -13.43 -20.04 7.90
CA THR A 228 -14.80 -19.51 7.97
C THR A 228 -14.95 -18.62 9.19
N GLN A 229 -14.49 -19.10 10.35
CA GLN A 229 -14.47 -18.35 11.59
C GLN A 229 -13.55 -17.12 11.50
N ALA A 230 -12.37 -17.25 10.89
CA ALA A 230 -11.45 -16.13 10.66
C ALA A 230 -12.15 -15.00 9.90
N ARG A 231 -12.84 -15.33 8.81
CA ARG A 231 -13.61 -14.37 8.00
C ARG A 231 -14.75 -13.73 8.79
N LEU A 232 -15.50 -14.52 9.56
CA LEU A 232 -16.60 -14.02 10.41
C LEU A 232 -16.11 -13.04 11.48
N LEU A 233 -14.91 -13.25 12.03
CA LEU A 233 -14.29 -12.35 13.01
C LEU A 233 -13.70 -11.09 12.34
N ALA A 234 -13.08 -11.24 11.17
CA ALA A 234 -12.43 -10.14 10.46
C ALA A 234 -13.43 -9.15 9.84
N GLU A 235 -14.57 -9.62 9.32
CA GLU A 235 -15.54 -8.76 8.62
C GLU A 235 -16.03 -7.55 9.44
N PRO A 236 -16.53 -7.69 10.67
CA PRO A 236 -16.96 -6.54 11.46
C PRO A 236 -15.80 -5.62 11.85
N ALA A 237 -14.60 -6.16 12.09
CA ALA A 237 -13.41 -5.36 12.40
C ALA A 237 -12.99 -4.49 11.20
N LEU A 238 -12.92 -5.07 10.00
CA LEU A 238 -12.61 -4.35 8.77
C LEU A 238 -13.67 -3.29 8.45
N THR A 239 -14.96 -3.64 8.58
CA THR A 239 -16.07 -2.70 8.34
C THR A 239 -16.04 -1.53 9.31
N GLY A 240 -15.79 -1.78 10.61
CA GLY A 240 -15.68 -0.72 11.61
C GLY A 240 -14.50 0.24 11.34
N LEU A 241 -13.37 -0.28 10.84
CA LEU A 241 -12.22 0.52 10.41
C LEU A 241 -12.54 1.34 9.15
N GLU A 242 -13.24 0.74 8.17
CA GLU A 242 -13.74 1.45 6.97
C GLU A 242 -14.61 2.64 7.35
N GLU A 243 -15.59 2.45 8.24
CA GLU A 243 -16.47 3.51 8.71
C GLU A 243 -15.72 4.59 9.52
N SER A 244 -14.73 4.20 10.32
CA SER A 244 -13.88 5.14 11.07
C SER A 244 -13.07 6.03 10.14
N MET A 245 -12.46 5.42 9.12
CA MET A 245 -11.71 6.14 8.10
C MET A 245 -12.60 7.03 7.25
N ASP A 246 -13.78 6.57 6.84
CA ASP A 246 -14.74 7.37 6.07
C ASP A 246 -15.17 8.63 6.83
N ARG A 247 -15.56 8.50 8.11
CA ARG A 247 -15.89 9.66 8.96
C ARG A 247 -14.72 10.64 9.09
N THR A 248 -13.52 10.12 9.32
CA THR A 248 -12.31 10.95 9.45
C THR A 248 -12.01 11.66 8.12
N ALA A 249 -12.06 10.93 7.01
CA ALA A 249 -11.80 11.42 5.67
C ALA A 249 -12.83 12.47 5.23
N ALA A 250 -14.10 12.31 5.58
CA ALA A 250 -15.16 13.24 5.23
C ALA A 250 -15.00 14.63 5.88
N LEU A 251 -14.30 14.72 7.01
CA LEU A 251 -14.03 15.97 7.73
C LEU A 251 -12.73 16.65 7.30
N MET A 252 -11.95 16.04 6.42
CA MET A 252 -10.68 16.60 5.97
C MET A 252 -10.89 17.77 5.00
N PRO A 253 -10.09 18.85 5.10
CA PRO A 253 -10.22 20.03 4.26
C PRO A 253 -9.51 19.83 2.92
N TYR A 254 -10.01 18.90 2.10
CA TYR A 254 -9.42 18.63 0.79
C TYR A 254 -9.51 19.86 -0.12
N THR A 255 -8.36 20.28 -0.65
CA THR A 255 -8.31 21.35 -1.67
C THR A 255 -8.53 20.79 -3.09
N ARG A 256 -8.41 19.47 -3.24
CA ARG A 256 -8.57 18.71 -4.50
C ARG A 256 -8.83 17.24 -4.22
N ASP A 257 -9.13 16.48 -5.28
CA ASP A 257 -9.18 15.02 -5.27
C ASP A 257 -10.19 14.39 -4.27
N SER A 258 -11.12 15.18 -3.71
CA SER A 258 -12.12 14.73 -2.73
C SER A 258 -13.02 13.63 -3.26
N GLY A 259 -13.48 13.72 -4.51
CA GLY A 259 -14.28 12.66 -5.15
C GLY A 259 -13.53 11.34 -5.31
N LEU A 260 -12.23 11.40 -5.64
CA LEU A 260 -11.37 10.22 -5.74
C LEU A 260 -11.12 9.58 -4.37
N LEU A 261 -10.93 10.38 -3.31
CA LEU A 261 -10.79 9.89 -1.95
C LEU A 261 -12.11 9.31 -1.43
N ALA A 262 -13.24 9.97 -1.67
CA ALA A 262 -14.56 9.45 -1.33
C ALA A 262 -14.81 8.09 -2.01
N ASN A 263 -14.51 7.95 -3.30
CA ASN A 263 -14.58 6.67 -4.01
C ASN A 263 -13.73 5.59 -3.33
N LEU A 264 -12.51 5.93 -2.91
CA LEU A 264 -11.62 4.97 -2.27
C LEU A 264 -12.14 4.48 -0.93
N PHE A 265 -12.59 5.37 -0.04
CA PHE A 265 -13.05 4.98 1.29
C PHE A 265 -14.43 4.31 1.27
N THR A 266 -15.35 4.79 0.44
CA THR A 266 -16.75 4.30 0.42
C THR A 266 -16.99 3.12 -0.51
N LEU A 267 -16.16 2.95 -1.55
CA LEU A 267 -16.33 1.88 -2.55
C LEU A 267 -15.08 1.02 -2.70
N GLY A 268 -13.89 1.62 -2.71
CA GLY A 268 -12.61 0.94 -2.93
C GLY A 268 -12.28 -0.07 -1.82
N LEU A 269 -12.15 0.38 -0.57
CA LEU A 269 -11.85 -0.51 0.56
C LEU A 269 -12.93 -1.59 0.74
N PRO A 270 -14.25 -1.27 0.73
CA PRO A 270 -15.28 -2.31 0.84
C PRO A 270 -15.25 -3.34 -0.30
N ASP A 271 -14.92 -2.93 -1.53
CA ASP A 271 -14.76 -3.86 -2.65
C ASP A 271 -13.60 -4.84 -2.43
N ILE A 272 -12.47 -4.34 -1.91
CA ILE A 272 -11.31 -5.18 -1.61
C ILE A 272 -11.60 -6.12 -0.43
N ARG A 273 -12.23 -5.62 0.64
CA ARG A 273 -12.71 -6.46 1.74
C ARG A 273 -13.58 -7.61 1.23
N ARG A 274 -14.58 -7.34 0.38
CA ARG A 274 -15.44 -8.38 -0.22
C ARG A 274 -14.64 -9.40 -1.05
N GLN A 275 -13.63 -8.95 -1.80
CA GLN A 275 -12.75 -9.84 -2.57
C GLN A 275 -11.95 -10.76 -1.64
N VAL A 276 -11.28 -10.21 -0.63
CA VAL A 276 -10.48 -10.96 0.36
C VAL A 276 -11.35 -11.97 1.12
N LEU A 277 -12.49 -11.54 1.67
CA LEU A 277 -13.40 -12.40 2.43
C LEU A 277 -14.03 -13.51 1.57
N SER A 278 -14.17 -13.31 0.26
CA SER A 278 -14.65 -14.36 -0.66
C SER A 278 -13.54 -15.29 -1.17
N GLY A 279 -12.29 -15.09 -0.76
CA GLY A 279 -11.13 -15.85 -1.24
C GLY A 279 -10.68 -15.47 -2.66
N HIS A 280 -11.18 -14.36 -3.20
CA HIS A 280 -10.67 -13.80 -4.44
C HIS A 280 -9.49 -12.88 -4.14
N HIS A 281 -8.29 -13.32 -4.47
CA HIS A 281 -7.12 -12.46 -4.35
C HIS A 281 -7.28 -11.25 -5.31
N PRO A 282 -7.17 -10.00 -4.80
CA PRO A 282 -7.41 -8.78 -5.57
C PRO A 282 -6.60 -8.65 -6.88
N ASP A 283 -5.46 -9.34 -6.99
CA ASP A 283 -4.57 -9.27 -8.16
C ASP A 283 -4.54 -10.55 -9.01
N LYS A 284 -5.15 -11.67 -8.57
CA LYS A 284 -5.21 -12.90 -9.38
C LYS A 284 -6.19 -12.81 -10.56
N ARG A 285 -7.13 -11.84 -10.57
CA ARG A 285 -8.07 -11.60 -11.70
C ARG A 285 -7.38 -11.27 -13.04
N LEU A 286 -6.14 -10.76 -13.03
CA LEU A 286 -5.38 -10.48 -14.26
C LEU A 286 -4.65 -11.71 -14.85
N LYS A 287 -4.55 -12.82 -14.09
CA LYS A 287 -3.96 -14.07 -14.59
C LYS A 287 -4.99 -14.96 -15.30
N SER A 288 -6.24 -15.02 -14.85
CA SER A 288 -7.23 -15.91 -15.47
C SER A 288 -7.76 -15.40 -16.81
N LEU A 289 -7.78 -14.09 -17.04
CA LEU A 289 -8.19 -13.50 -18.33
C LEU A 289 -7.15 -13.63 -19.45
N LYS A 290 -5.95 -14.16 -19.17
CA LYS A 290 -4.94 -14.51 -20.19
C LYS A 290 -4.83 -16.01 -20.46
N GLY A 291 -5.72 -16.82 -19.88
CA GLY A 291 -5.70 -18.28 -19.96
C GLY A 291 -6.81 -18.93 -20.80
N THR A 292 -7.73 -18.16 -21.38
CA THR A 292 -8.86 -18.73 -22.14
C THR A 292 -9.26 -17.84 -23.33
N GLU A 293 -8.43 -17.80 -24.36
CA GLU A 293 -8.86 -17.43 -25.72
C GLU A 293 -8.07 -18.25 -26.75
N HIS A 294 -8.26 -19.58 -26.75
CA HIS A 294 -8.04 -20.44 -27.92
C HIS A 294 -9.27 -21.36 -28.06
N GLY A 295 -10.43 -20.75 -28.25
CA GLY A 295 -11.65 -21.41 -28.70
C GLY A 295 -11.98 -20.87 -30.09
N LYS A 296 -11.72 -21.69 -31.11
CA LYS A 296 -12.05 -21.42 -32.52
C LYS A 296 -13.50 -20.98 -32.65
N ILE A 297 -13.75 -19.83 -33.26
CA ILE A 297 -15.01 -19.53 -33.93
C ILE A 297 -14.70 -19.64 -35.42
N THR A 298 -15.11 -20.77 -36.00
CA THR A 298 -15.34 -20.88 -37.43
C THR A 298 -16.61 -20.08 -37.75
N LEU A 299 -16.58 -19.34 -38.86
CA LEU A 299 -17.62 -18.48 -39.45
C LEU A 299 -19.06 -18.79 -39.03
#